data_AF-A0A956C139-F1
#
_entry.id   AF-A0A956C139-F1
#
_cell.length_a   1.000
_cell.length_b   1.000
_cell.length_c   1.000
_cell.angle_alpha   90.00
_cell.angle_beta   90.00
_cell.angle_gamma   90.00
#
_symmetry.space_group_name_H-M   'P 1'
#
loop_
_entity.id
_entity.type
_entity.pdbx_description
1 polymer ?
#
loop_
_entity_poly.entity_id
_entity_poly.type
_entity_poly.pdbx_seq_one_letter_code
_entity_poly.pdbx_strand_id
1 'polypeptide(L)'
;MIKRSFVAAVLALSTALGACSTAPDAFQRATVGHSSAALTAEAASHDVTVAGRKLMLDGAEYQVRGVDYAPIPIGADNSSFWGEGNLEGDGGDSFGNPKYEAQLAADIAKMRDMGVNTIRVYAMHPWDAQKGPSAMRSHKKFLDMLWNDGDHPIRAYVAFPVSPGIFRYKQVAAPPTDGSWSVTTPQGDTFVADETRKEPGWKFNGDQTAPERRATDLAAYRALAEEVGEHPAVLGFVLSNELNLAQNKANPAFWAYMNELGGAIKTIAPRKHTIIALIDDSMESLRIVASKGYDISNIDVIGVNSYRGRLDAKADTNNFDTLFDDFAAVSDKPLVMTEFGAPATTRAQILSSVGVPVAPGSNPILVGACPEGPPVEMPERARAQADYIEGHWKHIDARRDVVSGGLVFEWQDEYFKAGAHANHIETDVWTQSPSKASSEAFPGGCWDEEGFGIHGVKNTRGGKYFPSGSFTDGRTPRAAFDRLKVLWTAE
;
A
#
# COMPACT_ATOMS: atom_id res chain seq x y z
N MET A 1 -16.70 67.31 17.98
CA MET A 1 -16.74 66.17 17.05
C MET A 1 -17.34 64.98 17.80
N ILE A 2 -18.63 64.91 18.11
CA ILE A 2 -19.82 64.68 17.26
C ILE A 2 -19.62 63.50 16.31
N LYS A 3 -20.38 62.40 16.33
CA LYS A 3 -21.47 61.89 17.21
C LYS A 3 -21.81 60.46 16.69
N ARG A 4 -22.19 59.56 17.61
CA ARG A 4 -23.39 58.68 17.59
C ARG A 4 -23.55 57.62 16.50
N SER A 5 -23.77 56.33 16.79
CA SER A 5 -24.82 55.63 17.58
C SER A 5 -25.94 55.05 16.70
N PHE A 6 -26.24 53.77 16.99
CA PHE A 6 -27.58 53.18 17.19
C PHE A 6 -28.39 52.61 16.00
N VAL A 7 -28.75 51.31 16.18
CA VAL A 7 -30.11 50.69 16.09
C VAL A 7 -30.78 50.61 14.72
N ALA A 8 -31.71 49.71 14.41
CA ALA A 8 -32.08 48.31 14.69
C ALA A 8 -33.37 48.08 13.87
N ALA A 9 -33.61 46.84 13.44
CA ALA A 9 -34.92 46.19 13.20
C ALA A 9 -35.96 46.84 12.24
N VAL A 10 -36.58 46.02 11.38
CA VAL A 10 -37.97 45.52 11.51
C VAL A 10 -38.45 44.89 10.18
N LEU A 11 -39.16 43.76 10.35
CA LEU A 11 -40.03 42.98 9.44
C LEU A 11 -40.92 43.78 8.46
N ALA A 12 -41.30 43.16 7.34
CA ALA A 12 -42.74 42.94 7.00
C ALA A 12 -42.97 42.01 5.81
N LEU A 13 -43.98 41.15 5.99
CA LEU A 13 -44.68 40.26 5.07
C LEU A 13 -45.61 41.05 4.13
N SER A 14 -45.95 40.52 2.95
CA SER A 14 -47.34 40.15 2.54
C SER A 14 -47.58 40.03 1.03
N THR A 15 -48.66 39.32 0.74
CA THR A 15 -49.17 38.61 -0.43
C THR A 15 -50.03 39.42 -1.43
N ALA A 16 -50.22 38.86 -2.63
CA ALA A 16 -51.51 38.53 -3.29
C ALA A 16 -51.85 39.19 -4.66
N LEU A 17 -52.05 38.30 -5.65
CA LEU A 17 -53.19 38.11 -6.60
C LEU A 17 -53.70 39.26 -7.50
N GLY A 18 -53.86 38.92 -8.80
CA GLY A 18 -54.78 39.58 -9.73
C GLY A 18 -54.86 38.86 -11.09
N ALA A 19 -56.01 38.25 -11.37
CA ALA A 19 -56.35 37.49 -12.58
C ALA A 19 -57.12 38.34 -13.63
N CYS A 20 -57.15 37.95 -14.92
CA CYS A 20 -58.35 37.46 -15.66
C CYS A 20 -58.23 37.47 -17.21
N SER A 21 -58.55 36.31 -17.82
CA SER A 21 -59.28 35.96 -19.08
C SER A 21 -59.21 36.77 -20.39
N THR A 22 -59.01 36.09 -21.53
CA THR A 22 -60.06 35.65 -22.51
C THR A 22 -59.45 34.92 -23.74
N ALA A 23 -60.15 33.92 -24.30
CA ALA A 23 -59.81 33.07 -25.48
C ALA A 23 -60.75 33.42 -26.69
N PRO A 24 -60.82 32.73 -27.86
CA PRO A 24 -60.13 31.52 -28.38
C PRO A 24 -59.73 31.54 -29.90
N ASP A 25 -59.34 30.36 -30.44
CA ASP A 25 -59.21 29.88 -31.85
C ASP A 25 -57.78 29.51 -32.30
N ALA A 26 -57.45 28.43 -33.03
CA ALA A 26 -58.05 27.12 -33.30
C ALA A 26 -56.96 26.23 -33.99
N PHE A 27 -57.13 24.91 -33.96
CA PHE A 27 -56.56 23.86 -34.84
C PHE A 27 -55.12 23.28 -34.67
N GLN A 28 -55.13 22.02 -34.18
CA GLN A 28 -54.43 20.80 -34.66
C GLN A 28 -52.94 20.48 -34.35
N ARG A 29 -52.80 19.57 -33.37
CA ARG A 29 -51.98 18.32 -33.29
C ARG A 29 -50.54 18.31 -33.82
N ALA A 30 -49.58 18.11 -32.91
CA ALA A 30 -48.82 16.84 -32.81
C ALA A 30 -48.08 16.75 -31.47
N THR A 31 -48.01 15.52 -30.96
CA THR A 31 -47.60 15.03 -29.64
C THR A 31 -46.10 15.14 -29.33
N VAL A 32 -45.74 15.66 -28.14
CA VAL A 32 -44.63 15.14 -27.31
C VAL A 32 -45.02 15.30 -25.84
N GLY A 33 -45.27 14.18 -25.17
CA GLY A 33 -45.52 14.15 -23.73
C GLY A 33 -44.25 14.53 -22.97
N HIS A 34 -44.32 15.58 -22.17
CA HIS A 34 -43.34 15.84 -21.12
C HIS A 34 -43.68 14.92 -19.95
N SER A 35 -42.96 13.80 -19.84
CA SER A 35 -42.87 13.06 -18.58
C SER A 35 -41.75 13.68 -17.76
N SER A 36 -42.09 14.28 -16.62
CA SER A 36 -41.13 14.67 -15.60
C SER A 36 -40.56 13.40 -14.96
N ALA A 37 -39.49 12.86 -15.52
CA ALA A 37 -38.65 11.92 -14.80
C ALA A 37 -37.61 12.75 -14.04
N ALA A 38 -37.84 12.95 -12.76
CA ALA A 38 -36.78 13.27 -11.83
C ALA A 38 -35.79 12.10 -11.87
N LEU A 39 -34.69 12.28 -12.60
CA LEU A 39 -33.50 11.45 -12.47
C LEU A 39 -32.92 11.75 -11.09
N THR A 40 -33.34 10.98 -10.09
CA THR A 40 -32.50 10.76 -8.92
C THR A 40 -31.26 10.06 -9.44
N ALA A 41 -30.15 10.79 -9.50
CA ALA A 41 -28.83 10.18 -9.62
C ALA A 41 -28.67 9.26 -8.40
N GLU A 42 -28.93 7.97 -8.61
CA GLU A 42 -28.50 6.93 -7.69
C GLU A 42 -26.99 7.12 -7.55
N ALA A 43 -26.51 7.46 -6.35
CA ALA A 43 -25.09 7.65 -6.11
C ALA A 43 -24.37 6.41 -6.65
N ALA A 44 -23.40 6.61 -7.56
CA ALA A 44 -22.63 5.51 -8.11
C ALA A 44 -22.09 4.68 -6.95
N SER A 45 -22.57 3.44 -6.85
CA SER A 45 -22.10 2.49 -5.86
C SER A 45 -20.61 2.28 -6.11
N HIS A 46 -19.76 2.54 -5.12
CA HIS A 46 -18.31 2.22 -5.14
C HIS A 46 -18.07 0.91 -4.37
N ASP A 47 -18.68 -0.16 -4.87
CA ASP A 47 -18.69 -1.48 -4.25
C ASP A 47 -17.39 -2.22 -4.55
N VAL A 48 -16.66 -2.58 -3.50
CA VAL A 48 -15.47 -3.41 -3.60
C VAL A 48 -15.80 -4.79 -3.04
N THR A 49 -15.79 -5.81 -3.91
CA THR A 49 -16.17 -7.19 -3.56
C THR A 49 -15.26 -8.21 -4.24
N VAL A 50 -15.45 -9.49 -3.92
CA VAL A 50 -14.73 -10.61 -4.54
C VAL A 50 -15.70 -11.59 -5.18
N ALA A 51 -15.31 -12.19 -6.30
CA ALA A 51 -16.06 -13.26 -6.98
C ALA A 51 -15.10 -14.38 -7.40
N GLY A 52 -15.09 -15.48 -6.64
CA GLY A 52 -14.05 -16.50 -6.79
C GLY A 52 -12.67 -15.90 -6.55
N ARG A 53 -11.73 -16.09 -7.50
CA ARG A 53 -10.38 -15.51 -7.46
C ARG A 53 -10.28 -14.10 -8.05
N LYS A 54 -11.41 -13.46 -8.36
CA LYS A 54 -11.44 -12.13 -8.98
C LYS A 54 -11.75 -11.05 -7.97
N LEU A 55 -11.03 -9.94 -8.07
CA LEU A 55 -11.46 -8.68 -7.47
C LEU A 55 -12.54 -8.05 -8.33
N MET A 56 -13.55 -7.50 -7.68
CA MET A 56 -14.67 -6.83 -8.33
C MET A 56 -14.76 -5.39 -7.83
N LEU A 57 -14.87 -4.46 -8.77
CA LEU A 57 -15.15 -3.05 -8.51
C LEU A 57 -16.41 -2.67 -9.28
N ASP A 58 -17.44 -2.26 -8.56
CA ASP A 58 -18.72 -1.81 -9.13
C ASP A 58 -19.35 -2.87 -10.05
N GLY A 59 -19.16 -4.15 -9.68
CA GLY A 59 -19.66 -5.32 -10.42
C GLY A 59 -18.80 -5.75 -11.61
N ALA A 60 -17.74 -5.03 -11.95
CA ALA A 60 -16.80 -5.38 -13.02
C ALA A 60 -15.51 -6.01 -12.46
N GLU A 61 -14.89 -6.90 -13.22
CA GLU A 61 -13.56 -7.44 -12.85
C GLU A 61 -12.54 -6.30 -12.79
N TYR A 62 -11.79 -6.26 -11.70
CA TYR A 62 -10.80 -5.23 -11.44
C TYR A 62 -9.39 -5.81 -11.44
N GLN A 63 -8.57 -5.39 -12.40
CA GLN A 63 -7.15 -5.74 -12.46
C GLN A 63 -6.30 -4.64 -11.83
N VAL A 64 -5.47 -5.01 -10.85
CA VAL A 64 -4.50 -4.14 -10.18
C VAL A 64 -3.29 -3.93 -11.11
N ARG A 65 -3.11 -2.69 -11.56
CA ARG A 65 -1.93 -2.16 -12.26
C ARG A 65 -1.35 -1.08 -11.37
N GLY A 66 -0.40 -1.44 -10.52
CA GLY A 66 -0.04 -0.57 -9.42
C GLY A 66 1.41 -0.55 -9.02
N VAL A 67 1.69 0.33 -8.08
CA VAL A 67 2.99 0.51 -7.44
C VAL A 67 2.83 0.58 -5.93
N ASP A 68 3.81 0.07 -5.21
CA ASP A 68 3.97 0.41 -3.80
C ASP A 68 4.47 1.85 -3.67
N TYR A 69 3.91 2.58 -2.70
CA TYR A 69 4.14 4.01 -2.58
C TYR A 69 4.50 4.42 -1.14
N ALA A 70 5.76 4.78 -0.99
CA ALA A 70 6.34 5.38 0.20
C ALA A 70 7.16 6.61 -0.22
N PRO A 71 6.55 7.80 -0.27
CA PRO A 71 7.18 9.00 -0.81
C PRO A 71 8.13 9.68 0.19
N ILE A 72 9.01 8.89 0.81
CA ILE A 72 9.99 9.33 1.80
C ILE A 72 11.08 10.15 1.08
N PRO A 73 11.26 11.43 1.42
CA PRO A 73 12.31 12.26 0.82
C PRO A 73 13.72 11.80 1.22
N ILE A 74 14.73 12.22 0.45
CA ILE A 74 16.14 12.00 0.80
C ILE A 74 16.46 12.60 2.16
N GLY A 75 17.11 11.77 2.99
CA GLY A 75 17.52 12.05 4.35
C GLY A 75 16.41 11.75 5.37
N ALA A 76 15.15 11.72 4.95
CA ALA A 76 14.05 11.35 5.82
C ALA A 76 14.03 9.85 6.09
N ASP A 77 13.42 9.42 7.18
CA ASP A 77 13.43 8.04 7.65
C ASP A 77 12.03 7.61 8.13
N ASN A 78 11.58 6.44 7.68
CA ASN A 78 10.34 5.80 8.13
C ASN A 78 10.60 4.53 8.99
N SER A 79 11.86 4.21 9.30
CA SER A 79 12.27 2.98 10.01
C SER A 79 11.63 2.84 11.39
N SER A 80 11.23 3.96 12.00
CA SER A 80 10.38 3.97 13.19
C SER A 80 8.93 4.30 12.82
N PHE A 81 8.19 3.30 12.32
CA PHE A 81 6.72 3.33 12.22
C PHE A 81 6.01 3.62 13.58
N TRP A 82 6.79 3.58 14.67
CA TRP A 82 6.34 3.56 16.05
C TRP A 82 7.04 4.62 16.94
N GLY A 83 7.86 5.52 16.35
CA GLY A 83 8.76 6.39 17.12
C GLY A 83 8.93 7.82 16.57
N GLU A 84 9.90 8.56 17.15
CA GLU A 84 10.30 9.91 16.73
C GLU A 84 11.07 9.92 15.40
N GLY A 85 10.58 9.18 14.39
CA GLY A 85 11.16 9.18 13.05
C GLY A 85 11.40 10.62 12.62
N ASN A 86 12.46 10.84 11.84
CA ASN A 86 12.89 12.20 11.51
C ASN A 86 11.90 12.96 10.60
N LEU A 87 10.81 12.31 10.19
CA LEU A 87 9.60 12.91 9.60
C LEU A 87 8.81 13.74 10.63
N GLU A 88 9.49 14.49 11.50
CA GLU A 88 8.90 15.36 12.54
C GLU A 88 7.91 14.65 13.49
N GLY A 89 7.99 13.31 13.63
CA GLY A 89 7.02 12.54 14.42
C GLY A 89 5.78 12.09 13.68
N ASP A 90 5.78 12.10 12.35
CA ASP A 90 4.67 11.60 11.53
C ASP A 90 4.67 10.07 11.36
N GLY A 91 5.63 9.34 11.94
CA GLY A 91 5.63 7.87 11.97
C GLY A 91 5.71 7.18 10.60
N GLY A 92 6.12 7.89 9.54
CA GLY A 92 6.10 7.35 8.17
C GLY A 92 4.86 7.76 7.35
N ASP A 93 3.87 8.41 7.98
CA ASP A 93 2.66 8.89 7.32
C ASP A 93 2.85 10.29 6.73
N SER A 94 3.21 10.32 5.45
CA SER A 94 3.35 11.55 4.67
C SER A 94 2.03 12.03 4.06
N PHE A 95 0.97 11.22 4.12
CA PHE A 95 -0.26 11.41 3.35
C PHE A 95 -1.24 12.38 4.02
N GLY A 96 -1.17 12.48 5.36
CA GLY A 96 -1.91 13.47 6.14
C GLY A 96 -1.18 14.82 6.34
N ASN A 97 0.06 14.98 5.86
CA ASN A 97 0.87 16.17 6.14
C ASN A 97 0.94 17.12 4.92
N PRO A 98 0.47 18.39 5.06
CA PRO A 98 0.50 19.39 3.99
C PRO A 98 1.86 19.64 3.33
N LYS A 99 2.97 19.38 4.04
CA LYS A 99 4.32 19.60 3.53
C LYS A 99 4.69 18.70 2.35
N TYR A 100 3.99 17.56 2.18
CA TYR A 100 4.23 16.61 1.10
C TYR A 100 3.26 16.78 -0.07
N GLU A 101 2.21 17.60 0.04
CA GLU A 101 1.13 17.68 -0.95
C GLU A 101 1.60 17.98 -2.38
N ALA A 102 2.54 18.91 -2.54
CA ALA A 102 3.07 19.25 -3.87
C ALA A 102 3.80 18.05 -4.50
N GLN A 103 4.49 17.27 -3.67
CA GLN A 103 5.18 16.06 -4.08
C GLN A 103 4.20 14.94 -4.43
N LEU A 104 3.20 14.72 -3.56
CA LEU A 104 2.13 13.74 -3.78
C LEU A 104 1.38 14.05 -5.08
N ALA A 105 0.99 15.31 -5.31
CA ALA A 105 0.30 15.72 -6.53
C ALA A 105 1.14 15.48 -7.80
N ALA A 106 2.44 15.78 -7.75
CA ALA A 106 3.35 15.55 -8.88
C ALA A 106 3.53 14.06 -9.19
N ASP A 107 3.60 13.21 -8.16
CA ASP A 107 3.68 11.76 -8.33
C ASP A 107 2.38 11.18 -8.88
N ILE A 108 1.25 11.54 -8.29
CA ILE A 108 -0.08 11.07 -8.73
C ILE A 108 -0.33 11.42 -10.19
N ALA A 109 0.08 12.62 -10.64
CA ALA A 109 -0.03 12.99 -12.06
C ALA A 109 0.79 12.06 -12.97
N LYS A 110 2.02 11.70 -12.58
CA LYS A 110 2.85 10.75 -13.33
C LYS A 110 2.31 9.31 -13.25
N MET A 111 1.77 8.90 -12.10
CA MET A 111 1.14 7.59 -11.93
C MET A 111 -0.04 7.44 -12.90
N ARG A 112 -0.90 8.46 -13.03
CA ARG A 112 -1.98 8.48 -14.04
C ARG A 112 -1.43 8.40 -15.46
N ASP A 113 -0.40 9.18 -15.78
CA ASP A 113 0.25 9.15 -17.10
C ASP A 113 0.85 7.76 -17.43
N MET A 114 1.31 7.02 -16.42
CA MET A 114 1.81 5.65 -16.58
C MET A 114 0.70 4.59 -16.67
N GLY A 115 -0.57 4.96 -16.42
CA GLY A 115 -1.69 3.99 -16.38
C GLY A 115 -1.81 3.23 -15.06
N VAL A 116 -1.23 3.74 -13.97
CA VAL A 116 -1.48 3.21 -12.61
C VAL A 116 -2.96 3.40 -12.28
N ASN A 117 -3.60 2.34 -11.80
CA ASN A 117 -4.95 2.41 -11.24
C ASN A 117 -5.01 2.05 -9.75
N THR A 118 -3.93 1.52 -9.17
CA THR A 118 -3.89 1.19 -7.74
C THR A 118 -2.53 1.54 -7.15
N ILE A 119 -2.53 2.04 -5.91
CA ILE A 119 -1.34 2.11 -5.08
C ILE A 119 -1.55 1.33 -3.78
N ARG A 120 -0.44 0.94 -3.16
CA ARG A 120 -0.43 0.46 -1.77
C ARG A 120 0.46 1.35 -0.94
N VAL A 121 -0.02 1.71 0.25
CA VAL A 121 0.74 2.50 1.22
C VAL A 121 0.99 1.67 2.48
N TYR A 122 2.14 1.88 3.12
CA TYR A 122 2.58 1.06 4.27
C TYR A 122 2.12 1.61 5.63
N ALA A 123 1.89 2.91 5.71
CA ALA A 123 1.49 3.56 6.96
C ALA A 123 0.58 4.77 6.67
N MET A 124 -0.68 4.66 7.11
CA MET A 124 -1.61 5.76 7.31
C MET A 124 -2.03 5.73 8.77
N HIS A 125 -1.60 6.74 9.53
CA HIS A 125 -1.85 6.76 10.96
C HIS A 125 -3.12 7.57 11.22
N PRO A 126 -4.17 6.97 11.80
CA PRO A 126 -5.42 7.68 12.08
C PRO A 126 -5.25 8.85 13.07
N TRP A 127 -4.10 8.93 13.74
CA TRP A 127 -3.76 10.00 14.67
C TRP A 127 -2.26 10.31 14.67
N ASP A 128 -1.91 11.43 15.31
CA ASP A 128 -0.55 11.85 15.56
C ASP A 128 0.24 10.83 16.40
N ALA A 129 1.37 10.36 15.87
CA ALA A 129 2.18 9.33 16.52
C ALA A 129 2.82 9.76 17.85
N GLN A 130 2.89 11.05 18.13
CA GLN A 130 3.37 11.59 19.39
C GLN A 130 2.23 11.88 20.37
N LYS A 131 1.01 12.14 19.89
CA LYS A 131 -0.12 12.58 20.72
C LYS A 131 -1.23 11.53 20.90
N GLY A 132 -1.19 10.45 20.11
CA GLY A 132 -2.14 9.36 20.17
C GLY A 132 -3.56 9.75 19.73
N PRO A 133 -4.57 8.90 20.04
CA PRO A 133 -5.95 9.02 19.54
C PRO A 133 -6.68 10.34 19.85
N SER A 134 -6.13 11.18 20.75
CA SER A 134 -6.68 12.51 21.03
C SER A 134 -6.42 13.54 19.91
N ALA A 135 -5.50 13.23 18.99
CA ALA A 135 -5.08 14.11 17.90
C ALA A 135 -5.23 13.38 16.56
N MET A 136 -6.47 13.23 16.11
CA MET A 136 -6.81 12.58 14.85
C MET A 136 -6.17 13.28 13.65
N ARG A 137 -5.75 12.50 12.65
CA ARG A 137 -5.24 12.97 11.36
C ARG A 137 -6.33 12.86 10.30
N SER A 138 -6.14 13.59 9.20
CA SER A 138 -7.00 13.45 8.02
C SER A 138 -6.19 13.21 6.77
N HIS A 139 -6.54 12.15 6.05
CA HIS A 139 -5.97 11.73 4.77
C HIS A 139 -6.84 12.14 3.58
N LYS A 140 -7.98 12.81 3.85
CA LYS A 140 -9.01 13.10 2.83
C LYS A 140 -8.41 13.80 1.62
N LYS A 141 -7.54 14.79 1.82
CA LYS A 141 -6.98 15.56 0.70
C LYS A 141 -6.11 14.71 -0.22
N PHE A 142 -5.30 13.81 0.33
CA PHE A 142 -4.54 12.84 -0.47
C PHE A 142 -5.47 11.88 -1.21
N LEU A 143 -6.49 11.35 -0.53
CA LEU A 143 -7.46 10.45 -1.15
C LEU A 143 -8.29 11.15 -2.24
N ASP A 144 -8.64 12.42 -2.06
CA ASP A 144 -9.30 13.27 -3.07
C ASP A 144 -8.39 13.44 -4.30
N MET A 145 -7.08 13.64 -4.10
CA MET A 145 -6.11 13.70 -5.21
C MET A 145 -6.08 12.40 -6.00
N LEU A 146 -6.18 11.24 -5.34
CA LEU A 146 -6.24 9.92 -6.00
C LEU A 146 -7.57 9.68 -6.70
N TRP A 147 -8.67 10.10 -6.08
CA TRP A 147 -10.01 9.94 -6.64
C TRP A 147 -10.24 10.82 -7.87
N ASN A 148 -9.77 12.06 -7.82
CA ASN A 148 -9.87 13.04 -8.91
C ASN A 148 -11.29 13.15 -9.47
N ASP A 149 -12.28 13.24 -8.58
CA ASP A 149 -13.70 13.31 -8.92
C ASP A 149 -14.19 12.18 -9.86
N GLY A 150 -13.50 11.03 -9.85
CA GLY A 150 -13.79 9.88 -10.70
C GLY A 150 -13.17 9.93 -12.09
N ASP A 151 -12.42 10.99 -12.41
CA ASP A 151 -11.63 11.09 -13.64
C ASP A 151 -10.31 10.34 -13.49
N HIS A 152 -10.19 9.17 -14.13
CA HIS A 152 -9.03 8.27 -14.04
C HIS A 152 -8.59 8.04 -12.58
N PRO A 153 -9.47 7.46 -11.74
CA PRO A 153 -9.20 7.31 -10.32
C PRO A 153 -8.07 6.32 -10.08
N ILE A 154 -7.18 6.66 -9.16
CA ILE A 154 -6.24 5.72 -8.56
C ILE A 154 -6.87 5.23 -7.26
N ARG A 155 -6.95 3.93 -7.07
CA ARG A 155 -7.43 3.31 -5.84
C ARG A 155 -6.26 3.04 -4.89
N ALA A 156 -6.52 2.94 -3.59
CA ALA A 156 -5.50 2.74 -2.57
C ALA A 156 -5.83 1.54 -1.69
N TYR A 157 -4.87 0.63 -1.55
CA TYR A 157 -4.78 -0.21 -0.37
C TYR A 157 -4.07 0.57 0.74
N VAL A 158 -4.80 0.85 1.82
CA VAL A 158 -4.28 1.58 2.99
C VAL A 158 -3.86 0.60 4.07
N ALA A 159 -2.92 0.99 4.93
CA ALA A 159 -2.43 0.13 5.99
C ALA A 159 -2.18 0.93 7.25
N PHE A 160 -2.38 0.28 8.39
CA PHE A 160 -1.75 0.67 9.63
C PHE A 160 -0.65 -0.36 9.89
N PRO A 161 0.59 0.07 10.21
CA PRO A 161 1.64 -0.91 10.49
C PRO A 161 1.20 -1.80 11.66
N VAL A 162 1.68 -3.04 11.75
CA VAL A 162 1.37 -3.95 12.87
C VAL A 162 2.68 -4.49 13.40
N SER A 163 2.88 -4.50 14.73
CA SER A 163 4.15 -5.00 15.29
C SER A 163 4.20 -6.52 15.26
N PRO A 164 5.36 -7.11 14.91
CA PRO A 164 5.57 -8.55 15.04
C PRO A 164 5.53 -9.03 16.51
N GLY A 165 5.72 -8.13 17.47
CA GLY A 165 5.73 -8.42 18.89
C GLY A 165 4.39 -8.85 19.47
N ILE A 166 3.29 -8.57 18.76
CA ILE A 166 1.95 -9.01 19.19
C ILE A 166 1.76 -10.52 19.07
N PHE A 167 2.57 -11.22 18.27
CA PHE A 167 2.42 -12.66 17.99
C PHE A 167 3.11 -13.57 19.00
N ARG A 168 3.51 -13.04 20.14
CA ARG A 168 4.11 -13.81 21.24
C ARG A 168 2.99 -14.48 22.03
N TYR A 169 2.70 -15.74 21.69
CA TYR A 169 1.65 -16.54 22.34
C TYR A 169 2.22 -17.85 22.87
N LYS A 170 1.67 -18.33 23.97
CA LYS A 170 1.98 -19.63 24.58
C LYS A 170 0.76 -20.54 24.57
N GLN A 171 0.98 -21.82 24.30
CA GLN A 171 -0.05 -22.83 24.43
C GLN A 171 -0.36 -23.06 25.92
N VAL A 172 -1.63 -23.21 26.26
CA VAL A 172 -2.13 -23.50 27.61
C VAL A 172 -3.13 -24.65 27.59
N ALA A 173 -3.31 -25.30 28.74
CA ALA A 173 -4.16 -26.49 28.85
C ALA A 173 -5.66 -26.20 28.67
N ALA A 174 -6.10 -24.98 28.98
CA ALA A 174 -7.50 -24.57 28.86
C ALA A 174 -7.61 -23.04 28.67
N PRO A 175 -8.71 -22.53 28.10
CA PRO A 175 -8.97 -21.10 28.04
C PRO A 175 -8.95 -20.44 29.42
N PRO A 176 -8.42 -19.22 29.53
CA PRO A 176 -8.41 -18.48 30.78
C PRO A 176 -9.85 -18.11 31.19
N THR A 177 -10.11 -18.09 32.50
CA THR A 177 -11.44 -17.81 33.07
C THR A 177 -11.65 -16.33 33.43
N ASP A 178 -10.59 -15.53 33.35
CA ASP A 178 -10.57 -14.10 33.66
C ASP A 178 -10.98 -13.20 32.48
N GLY A 179 -11.32 -13.79 31.33
CA GLY A 179 -11.70 -13.07 30.12
C GLY A 179 -10.50 -12.62 29.27
N SER A 180 -9.28 -13.01 29.62
CA SER A 180 -8.10 -12.76 28.78
C SER A 180 -8.31 -13.33 27.38
N TRP A 181 -7.82 -12.61 26.37
CA TRP A 181 -7.93 -13.07 24.99
C TRP A 181 -7.20 -14.40 24.81
N SER A 182 -7.88 -15.34 24.16
CA SER A 182 -7.32 -16.63 23.81
C SER A 182 -7.89 -17.09 22.46
N VAL A 183 -7.13 -17.94 21.78
CA VAL A 183 -7.62 -18.66 20.60
C VAL A 183 -7.62 -20.15 20.91
N THR A 184 -8.73 -20.82 20.60
CA THR A 184 -8.79 -22.28 20.59
C THR A 184 -8.86 -22.76 19.14
N THR A 185 -7.91 -23.60 18.73
CA THR A 185 -7.86 -24.15 17.38
C THR A 185 -8.99 -25.16 17.16
N PRO A 186 -9.33 -25.51 15.91
CA PRO A 186 -10.23 -26.63 15.63
C PRO A 186 -9.75 -27.96 16.21
N GLN A 187 -8.45 -28.09 16.52
CA GLN A 187 -7.85 -29.26 17.15
C GLN A 187 -8.00 -29.25 18.70
N GLY A 188 -8.52 -28.18 19.28
CA GLY A 188 -8.71 -28.01 20.73
C GLY A 188 -7.53 -27.39 21.46
N ASP A 189 -6.45 -27.04 20.76
CA ASP A 189 -5.29 -26.38 21.37
C ASP A 189 -5.64 -24.92 21.70
N THR A 190 -5.31 -24.48 22.91
CA THR A 190 -5.59 -23.10 23.34
C THR A 190 -4.31 -22.30 23.50
N PHE A 191 -4.31 -21.06 23.01
CA PHE A 191 -3.16 -20.14 23.08
C PHE A 191 -3.57 -18.81 23.74
N VAL A 192 -2.69 -18.28 24.59
CA VAL A 192 -2.85 -16.99 25.28
C VAL A 192 -1.59 -16.14 25.09
N ALA A 193 -1.71 -14.82 25.22
CA ALA A 193 -0.59 -13.91 25.06
C ALA A 193 0.54 -14.22 26.07
N ASP A 194 1.79 -14.09 25.64
CA ASP A 194 2.94 -14.09 26.53
C ASP A 194 3.15 -12.68 27.11
N GLU A 195 2.56 -12.44 28.28
CA GLU A 195 2.62 -11.14 28.97
C GLU A 195 3.94 -10.88 29.70
N THR A 196 4.88 -11.83 29.68
CA THR A 196 6.18 -11.66 30.37
C THR A 196 7.11 -10.71 29.63
N ARG A 197 6.80 -10.37 28.37
CA ARG A 197 7.60 -9.51 27.52
C ARG A 197 6.83 -8.25 27.15
N LYS A 198 7.59 -7.17 27.02
CA LYS A 198 7.11 -5.91 26.47
C LYS A 198 7.90 -5.58 25.21
N GLU A 199 7.23 -4.98 24.26
CA GLU A 199 7.81 -4.48 23.03
C GLU A 199 7.78 -2.95 23.09
N PRO A 200 8.78 -2.25 22.53
CA PRO A 200 8.74 -0.81 22.42
C PRO A 200 7.42 -0.37 21.76
N GLY A 201 6.64 0.43 22.48
CA GLY A 201 5.43 1.03 21.94
C GLY A 201 5.69 2.46 21.48
N TRP A 202 4.61 3.19 21.27
CA TRP A 202 4.65 4.56 20.80
C TRP A 202 5.02 5.49 21.93
N LYS A 203 5.54 6.68 21.60
CA LYS A 203 5.89 7.70 22.61
C LYS A 203 4.73 8.02 23.57
N PHE A 204 3.47 7.97 23.10
CA PHE A 204 2.31 8.28 23.92
C PHE A 204 1.85 7.13 24.84
N ASN A 205 2.31 5.89 24.63
CA ASN A 205 1.86 4.73 25.43
C ASN A 205 3.00 3.84 25.99
N GLY A 206 4.27 4.13 25.68
CA GLY A 206 5.43 3.41 26.23
C GLY A 206 5.49 1.95 25.80
N ASP A 207 6.34 1.15 26.43
CA ASP A 207 6.47 -0.29 26.11
C ASP A 207 5.17 -1.06 26.41
N GLN A 208 4.72 -1.86 25.45
CA GLN A 208 3.44 -2.57 25.49
C GLN A 208 3.62 -4.08 25.54
N THR A 209 2.79 -4.74 26.35
CA THR A 209 2.54 -6.18 26.27
C THR A 209 1.75 -6.52 25.01
N ALA A 210 1.71 -7.80 24.62
CA ALA A 210 0.93 -8.24 23.46
C ALA A 210 -0.58 -7.89 23.56
N PRO A 211 -1.27 -8.02 24.71
CA PRO A 211 -2.66 -7.58 24.84
C PRO A 211 -2.86 -6.07 24.67
N GLU A 212 -1.98 -5.24 25.25
CA GLU A 212 -2.03 -3.78 25.09
C GLU A 212 -1.78 -3.37 23.63
N ARG A 213 -0.85 -4.05 22.97
CA ARG A 213 -0.58 -3.84 21.55
C ARG A 213 -1.78 -4.21 20.69
N ARG A 214 -2.39 -5.37 20.97
CA ARG A 214 -3.62 -5.84 20.29
C ARG A 214 -4.74 -4.81 20.38
N ALA A 215 -4.96 -4.26 21.57
CA ALA A 215 -5.97 -3.22 21.77
C ALA A 215 -5.65 -1.94 20.98
N THR A 216 -4.38 -1.56 20.90
CA THR A 216 -3.92 -0.37 20.15
C THR A 216 -4.13 -0.52 18.66
N ASP A 217 -3.70 -1.65 18.09
CA ASP A 217 -3.82 -1.93 16.66
C ASP A 217 -5.31 -2.07 16.25
N LEU A 218 -6.15 -2.72 17.07
CA LEU A 218 -7.61 -2.77 16.85
C LEU A 218 -8.23 -1.37 16.85
N ALA A 219 -7.87 -0.53 17.82
CA ALA A 219 -8.35 0.85 17.86
C ALA A 219 -7.90 1.65 16.63
N ALA A 220 -6.67 1.42 16.15
CA ALA A 220 -6.14 2.10 14.99
C ALA A 220 -6.84 1.69 13.70
N TYR A 221 -7.03 0.40 13.46
CA TYR A 221 -7.77 -0.06 12.28
C TYR A 221 -9.24 0.40 12.29
N ARG A 222 -9.89 0.44 13.46
CA ARG A 222 -11.25 1.00 13.58
C ARG A 222 -11.26 2.48 13.21
N ALA A 223 -10.38 3.27 13.82
CA ALA A 223 -10.30 4.71 13.55
C ALA A 223 -9.94 5.01 12.08
N LEU A 224 -9.02 4.25 11.49
CA LEU A 224 -8.68 4.38 10.08
C LEU A 224 -9.88 4.00 9.19
N ALA A 225 -10.59 2.91 9.50
CA ALA A 225 -11.79 2.52 8.77
C ALA A 225 -12.91 3.55 8.88
N GLU A 226 -13.11 4.17 10.05
CA GLU A 226 -14.07 5.26 10.25
C GLU A 226 -13.69 6.50 9.41
N GLU A 227 -12.40 6.79 9.33
CA GLU A 227 -11.90 7.96 8.62
C GLU A 227 -11.98 7.81 7.09
N VAL A 228 -11.53 6.66 6.56
CA VAL A 228 -11.31 6.48 5.11
C VAL A 228 -12.20 5.43 4.46
N GLY A 229 -12.96 4.66 5.24
CA GLY A 229 -13.75 3.52 4.77
C GLY A 229 -14.86 3.86 3.76
N GLU A 230 -15.40 5.07 3.81
CA GLU A 230 -16.40 5.55 2.84
C GLU A 230 -15.77 6.23 1.61
N HIS A 231 -14.46 6.47 1.62
CA HIS A 231 -13.81 7.19 0.54
C HIS A 231 -13.76 6.33 -0.73
N PRO A 232 -14.14 6.84 -1.91
CA PRO A 232 -14.14 6.04 -3.14
C PRO A 232 -12.72 5.58 -3.52
N ALA A 233 -11.69 6.42 -3.38
CA ALA A 233 -10.32 6.00 -3.63
C ALA A 233 -9.86 4.80 -2.79
N VAL A 234 -10.46 4.48 -1.64
CA VAL A 234 -10.01 3.34 -0.83
C VAL A 234 -10.53 2.03 -1.43
N LEU A 235 -9.62 1.13 -1.80
CA LEU A 235 -9.94 -0.23 -2.25
C LEU A 235 -10.06 -1.20 -1.07
N GLY A 236 -9.21 -1.02 -0.06
CA GLY A 236 -9.18 -1.91 1.09
C GLY A 236 -8.05 -1.61 2.06
N PHE A 237 -7.92 -2.51 3.02
CA PHE A 237 -7.01 -2.39 4.16
C PHE A 237 -6.03 -3.57 4.20
N VAL A 238 -4.73 -3.28 4.16
CA VAL A 238 -3.67 -4.27 4.32
C VAL A 238 -3.43 -4.50 5.79
N LEU A 239 -3.71 -5.73 6.27
CA LEU A 239 -3.69 -6.11 7.69
C LEU A 239 -2.27 -6.36 8.23
N SER A 240 -1.35 -6.74 7.36
CA SER A 240 0.07 -6.95 7.71
C SER A 240 0.96 -6.93 6.47
N ASN A 241 2.26 -6.72 6.70
CA ASN A 241 3.32 -6.83 5.70
C ASN A 241 4.37 -7.86 6.18
N GLU A 242 4.48 -8.99 5.49
CA GLU A 242 5.53 -10.01 5.70
C GLU A 242 5.63 -10.57 7.12
N LEU A 243 4.51 -10.60 7.84
CA LEU A 243 4.49 -11.07 9.23
C LEU A 243 4.37 -12.60 9.35
N ASN A 244 4.33 -13.36 8.25
CA ASN A 244 4.31 -14.82 8.21
C ASN A 244 5.70 -15.46 8.35
N LEU A 245 6.55 -14.89 9.21
CA LEU A 245 7.82 -15.48 9.61
C LEU A 245 7.62 -16.89 10.20
N ALA A 246 8.69 -17.69 10.26
CA ALA A 246 8.62 -19.10 10.68
C ALA A 246 7.87 -19.31 12.01
N GLN A 247 8.06 -18.41 12.98
CA GLN A 247 7.37 -18.46 14.27
C GLN A 247 5.88 -18.09 14.21
N ASN A 248 5.45 -17.31 13.21
CA ASN A 248 4.10 -16.77 13.10
C ASN A 248 3.20 -17.65 12.21
N LYS A 249 3.73 -18.16 11.09
CA LYS A 249 2.90 -18.94 10.13
C LYS A 249 2.31 -20.21 10.72
N ALA A 250 3.02 -20.85 11.66
CA ALA A 250 2.55 -22.02 12.41
C ALA A 250 1.76 -21.66 13.68
N ASN A 251 1.67 -20.37 14.04
CA ASN A 251 1.00 -19.92 15.25
C ASN A 251 -0.48 -19.60 14.95
N PRO A 252 -1.45 -20.33 15.51
CA PRO A 252 -2.88 -20.05 15.28
C PRO A 252 -3.31 -18.67 15.78
N ALA A 253 -2.65 -18.11 16.80
CA ALA A 253 -2.97 -16.79 17.31
C ALA A 253 -2.62 -15.67 16.32
N PHE A 254 -1.61 -15.87 15.46
CA PHE A 254 -1.30 -14.94 14.37
C PHE A 254 -2.49 -14.83 13.39
N TRP A 255 -2.98 -15.98 12.90
CA TRP A 255 -4.09 -16.01 11.94
C TRP A 255 -5.40 -15.53 12.56
N ALA A 256 -5.72 -15.93 13.79
CA ALA A 256 -6.91 -15.47 14.49
C ALA A 256 -6.90 -13.96 14.72
N TYR A 257 -5.74 -13.38 15.02
CA TYR A 257 -5.60 -11.94 15.17
C TYR A 257 -5.77 -11.19 13.84
N MET A 258 -5.16 -11.66 12.75
CA MET A 258 -5.38 -11.07 11.42
C MET A 258 -6.86 -11.13 11.03
N ASN A 259 -7.51 -12.27 11.27
CA ASN A 259 -8.94 -12.42 11.04
C ASN A 259 -9.79 -11.49 11.92
N GLU A 260 -9.35 -11.21 13.14
CA GLU A 260 -10.02 -10.26 14.03
C GLU A 260 -9.89 -8.81 13.54
N LEU A 261 -8.69 -8.38 13.11
CA LEU A 261 -8.49 -7.06 12.51
C LEU A 261 -9.38 -6.87 11.28
N GLY A 262 -9.40 -7.87 10.39
CA GLY A 262 -10.29 -7.87 9.23
C GLY A 262 -11.76 -7.75 9.65
N GLY A 263 -12.20 -8.50 10.66
CA GLY A 263 -13.56 -8.44 11.18
C GLY A 263 -13.91 -7.06 11.75
N ALA A 264 -12.99 -6.43 12.50
CA ALA A 264 -13.18 -5.09 13.02
C ALA A 264 -13.39 -4.05 11.90
N ILE A 265 -12.61 -4.13 10.82
CA ILE A 265 -12.76 -3.27 9.64
C ILE A 265 -14.11 -3.54 8.97
N LYS A 266 -14.49 -4.80 8.77
CA LYS A 266 -15.77 -5.17 8.13
C LYS A 266 -17.01 -4.68 8.89
N THR A 267 -16.91 -4.46 10.21
CA THR A 267 -18.02 -3.83 10.97
C THR A 267 -18.25 -2.36 10.62
N ILE A 268 -17.25 -1.68 10.07
CA ILE A 268 -17.27 -0.23 9.79
C ILE A 268 -17.31 0.02 8.28
N ALA A 269 -16.45 -0.66 7.52
CA ALA A 269 -16.29 -0.53 6.07
C ALA A 269 -16.52 -1.90 5.38
N PRO A 270 -17.74 -2.47 5.41
CA PRO A 270 -18.02 -3.82 4.92
C PRO A 270 -17.75 -3.99 3.42
N ARG A 271 -17.85 -2.89 2.66
CA ARG A 271 -17.72 -2.81 1.20
C ARG A 271 -16.28 -2.54 0.74
N LYS A 272 -15.28 -2.78 1.59
CA LYS A 272 -13.85 -2.62 1.31
C LYS A 272 -13.13 -3.95 1.49
N HIS A 273 -12.09 -4.20 0.69
CA HIS A 273 -11.27 -5.40 0.86
C HIS A 273 -10.52 -5.39 2.20
N THR A 274 -10.35 -6.56 2.78
CA THR A 274 -9.28 -6.84 3.74
C THR A 274 -8.25 -7.75 3.06
N ILE A 275 -6.97 -7.35 3.10
CA ILE A 275 -5.89 -8.09 2.45
C ILE A 275 -4.77 -8.37 3.44
N ILE A 276 -4.17 -9.55 3.37
CA ILE A 276 -2.94 -9.88 4.08
C ILE A 276 -1.78 -9.93 3.10
N ALA A 277 -0.67 -9.20 3.33
CA ALA A 277 0.52 -9.28 2.47
C ALA A 277 1.56 -10.21 3.11
N LEU A 278 1.75 -11.37 2.50
CA LEU A 278 2.64 -12.43 2.97
C LEU A 278 4.00 -12.32 2.25
N ILE A 279 5.09 -12.58 2.96
CA ILE A 279 6.35 -12.90 2.27
C ILE A 279 6.13 -14.21 1.52
N ASP A 280 6.70 -14.28 0.32
CA ASP A 280 6.72 -15.49 -0.46
C ASP A 280 7.49 -16.62 0.24
N ASP A 281 6.74 -17.57 0.80
CA ASP A 281 7.25 -18.78 1.44
C ASP A 281 6.87 -20.06 0.68
N SER A 282 6.73 -19.96 -0.66
CA SER A 282 6.27 -21.08 -1.50
C SER A 282 4.92 -21.65 -1.07
N MET A 283 4.04 -20.75 -0.63
CA MET A 283 2.68 -21.03 -0.16
C MET A 283 2.62 -21.90 1.11
N GLU A 284 3.72 -22.08 1.84
CA GLU A 284 3.75 -22.87 3.07
C GLU A 284 2.74 -22.33 4.10
N SER A 285 2.67 -21.01 4.25
CA SER A 285 1.68 -20.34 5.11
C SER A 285 0.24 -20.75 4.80
N LEU A 286 -0.14 -20.76 3.52
CA LEU A 286 -1.50 -21.12 3.11
C LEU A 286 -1.77 -22.62 3.22
N ARG A 287 -0.76 -23.47 2.96
CA ARG A 287 -0.86 -24.92 3.20
C ARG A 287 -1.08 -25.22 4.69
N ILE A 288 -0.43 -24.47 5.58
CA ILE A 288 -0.67 -24.58 7.02
C ILE A 288 -2.10 -24.16 7.36
N VAL A 289 -2.55 -22.99 6.89
CA VAL A 289 -3.93 -22.51 7.11
C VAL A 289 -4.95 -23.56 6.66
N ALA A 290 -4.82 -24.08 5.44
CA ALA A 290 -5.72 -25.07 4.88
C ALA A 290 -5.69 -26.40 5.67
N SER A 291 -4.49 -26.92 6.01
CA SER A 291 -4.36 -28.19 6.72
C SER A 291 -4.82 -28.13 8.18
N LYS A 292 -4.67 -26.98 8.83
CA LYS A 292 -5.08 -26.76 10.23
C LYS A 292 -6.51 -26.21 10.35
N GLY A 293 -7.11 -25.77 9.25
CA GLY A 293 -8.44 -25.18 9.24
C GLY A 293 -8.51 -23.86 10.01
N TYR A 294 -7.47 -23.03 9.93
CA TYR A 294 -7.50 -21.71 10.57
C TYR A 294 -8.54 -20.82 9.91
N ASP A 295 -9.33 -20.12 10.72
CA ASP A 295 -10.35 -19.20 10.23
C ASP A 295 -9.70 -17.89 9.75
N ILE A 296 -9.86 -17.63 8.45
CA ILE A 296 -9.45 -16.40 7.76
C ILE A 296 -10.62 -15.83 6.93
N SER A 297 -11.86 -16.04 7.41
CA SER A 297 -13.09 -15.63 6.72
C SER A 297 -13.19 -14.11 6.52
N ASN A 298 -12.63 -13.31 7.42
CA ASN A 298 -12.59 -11.85 7.32
C ASN A 298 -11.37 -11.32 6.56
N ILE A 299 -10.62 -12.18 5.87
CA ILE A 299 -9.53 -11.78 4.95
C ILE A 299 -10.00 -12.07 3.54
N ASP A 300 -10.39 -11.04 2.78
CA ASP A 300 -10.97 -11.24 1.43
C ASP A 300 -9.90 -11.69 0.42
N VAL A 301 -8.72 -11.07 0.48
CA VAL A 301 -7.67 -11.15 -0.55
C VAL A 301 -6.37 -11.66 0.07
N ILE A 302 -5.68 -12.54 -0.66
CA ILE A 302 -4.30 -12.92 -0.31
C ILE A 302 -3.34 -12.09 -1.14
N GLY A 303 -2.45 -11.38 -0.46
CA GLY A 303 -1.31 -10.68 -1.01
C GLY A 303 -0.04 -11.50 -0.86
N VAL A 304 0.80 -11.52 -1.89
CA VAL A 304 2.14 -12.12 -1.82
C VAL A 304 3.18 -11.11 -2.29
N ASN A 305 4.17 -10.85 -1.46
CA ASN A 305 5.39 -10.13 -1.80
C ASN A 305 6.38 -11.14 -2.36
N SER A 306 6.60 -11.14 -3.68
CA SER A 306 7.48 -12.10 -4.32
C SER A 306 8.52 -11.43 -5.19
N TYR A 307 9.77 -11.74 -4.84
CA TYR A 307 10.98 -11.35 -5.55
C TYR A 307 11.63 -12.58 -6.23
N ARG A 308 10.85 -13.66 -6.38
CA ARG A 308 11.33 -14.88 -7.00
C ARG A 308 11.44 -14.70 -8.51
N GLY A 309 12.13 -15.67 -9.10
CA GLY A 309 12.13 -15.87 -10.53
C GLY A 309 13.25 -15.12 -11.22
N ARG A 310 13.85 -15.80 -12.20
CA ARG A 310 15.00 -15.35 -12.97
C ARG A 310 14.56 -15.15 -14.40
N LEU A 311 14.79 -13.96 -14.94
CA LEU A 311 14.65 -13.73 -16.37
C LEU A 311 15.79 -14.43 -17.16
N ASP A 312 15.66 -15.72 -17.41
CA ASP A 312 16.48 -16.32 -18.45
C ASP A 312 15.77 -16.15 -19.80
N ALA A 313 16.36 -15.35 -20.69
CA ALA A 313 15.84 -15.14 -22.05
C ALA A 313 15.76 -16.44 -22.89
N LYS A 314 16.33 -17.54 -22.39
CA LYS A 314 16.27 -18.88 -22.98
C LYS A 314 15.38 -19.86 -22.22
N ALA A 315 14.82 -19.48 -21.08
CA ALA A 315 13.94 -20.35 -20.32
C ALA A 315 12.48 -20.13 -20.73
N ASP A 316 11.75 -21.23 -20.90
CA ASP A 316 10.31 -21.20 -21.21
C ASP A 316 9.46 -20.71 -20.00
N THR A 317 10.07 -20.63 -18.82
CA THR A 317 9.51 -20.14 -17.55
C THR A 317 10.61 -19.38 -16.81
N ASN A 318 10.24 -18.33 -16.08
CA ASN A 318 11.13 -17.61 -15.19
C ASN A 318 11.02 -18.07 -13.73
N ASN A 319 10.27 -19.14 -13.42
CA ASN A 319 9.93 -19.65 -12.09
C ASN A 319 9.10 -18.68 -11.21
N PHE A 320 8.71 -17.51 -11.73
CA PHE A 320 7.75 -16.63 -11.09
C PHE A 320 6.32 -17.08 -11.38
N ASP A 321 6.07 -17.58 -12.59
CA ASP A 321 4.79 -18.12 -13.05
C ASP A 321 4.31 -19.38 -12.30
N THR A 322 5.22 -20.21 -11.79
CA THR A 322 4.88 -21.40 -10.98
C THR A 322 4.15 -21.04 -9.68
N LEU A 323 4.34 -19.82 -9.17
CA LEU A 323 3.65 -19.30 -7.99
C LEU A 323 2.12 -19.37 -8.15
N PHE A 324 1.60 -19.12 -9.35
CA PHE A 324 0.16 -19.06 -9.58
C PHE A 324 -0.48 -20.46 -9.51
N ASP A 325 0.20 -21.48 -10.03
CA ASP A 325 -0.27 -22.87 -9.91
C ASP A 325 -0.23 -23.35 -8.46
N ASP A 326 0.85 -23.03 -7.74
CA ASP A 326 0.98 -23.35 -6.32
C ASP A 326 -0.11 -22.67 -5.48
N PHE A 327 -0.42 -21.41 -5.76
CA PHE A 327 -1.48 -20.67 -5.09
C PHE A 327 -2.85 -21.27 -5.39
N ALA A 328 -3.17 -21.52 -6.66
CA ALA A 328 -4.45 -22.08 -7.07
C ALA A 328 -4.73 -23.44 -6.43
N ALA A 329 -3.68 -24.22 -6.14
CA ALA A 329 -3.79 -25.51 -5.45
C ALA A 329 -4.15 -25.41 -3.96
N VAL A 330 -4.02 -24.24 -3.32
CA VAL A 330 -4.16 -24.10 -1.86
C VAL A 330 -5.15 -23.02 -1.43
N SER A 331 -5.63 -22.17 -2.34
CA SER A 331 -6.56 -21.08 -2.04
C SER A 331 -7.52 -20.80 -3.21
N ASP A 332 -8.78 -20.52 -2.86
CA ASP A 332 -9.81 -20.02 -3.78
C ASP A 332 -10.05 -18.50 -3.63
N LYS A 333 -9.36 -17.85 -2.70
CA LYS A 333 -9.41 -16.38 -2.56
C LYS A 333 -8.67 -15.71 -3.72
N PRO A 334 -8.99 -14.45 -4.07
CA PRO A 334 -8.20 -13.68 -5.03
C PRO A 334 -6.75 -13.52 -4.56
N LEU A 335 -5.82 -13.59 -5.52
CA LEU A 335 -4.41 -13.27 -5.33
C LEU A 335 -4.11 -11.88 -5.88
N VAL A 336 -3.32 -11.09 -5.15
CA VAL A 336 -2.65 -9.89 -5.65
C VAL A 336 -1.16 -10.03 -5.37
N MET A 337 -0.31 -9.74 -6.35
CA MET A 337 1.13 -9.57 -6.06
C MET A 337 1.28 -8.24 -5.32
N THR A 338 1.43 -8.29 -4.00
CA THR A 338 1.46 -7.07 -3.19
C THR A 338 2.78 -6.36 -3.23
N GLU A 339 3.84 -7.05 -3.64
CA GLU A 339 5.14 -6.51 -4.06
C GLU A 339 5.73 -7.46 -5.12
N PHE A 340 6.27 -6.90 -6.20
CA PHE A 340 7.21 -7.58 -7.09
C PHE A 340 8.14 -6.56 -7.74
N GLY A 341 9.38 -6.94 -8.02
CA GLY A 341 10.34 -6.04 -8.62
C GLY A 341 11.77 -6.50 -8.43
N ALA A 342 12.70 -5.63 -8.79
CA ALA A 342 14.11 -5.82 -8.52
C ALA A 342 14.78 -4.45 -8.32
N PRO A 343 15.95 -4.41 -7.68
CA PRO A 343 16.73 -3.19 -7.62
C PRO A 343 17.10 -2.68 -9.02
N ALA A 344 17.08 -1.36 -9.19
CA ALA A 344 17.63 -0.62 -10.32
C ALA A 344 19.17 -0.51 -10.25
N THR A 345 19.77 -0.91 -9.14
CA THR A 345 21.19 -0.73 -8.84
C THR A 345 21.98 -2.04 -8.88
N THR A 346 23.29 -1.89 -8.91
CA THR A 346 24.29 -2.97 -8.82
C THR A 346 25.58 -2.41 -8.22
N ARG A 347 26.72 -3.10 -8.40
CA ARG A 347 28.05 -2.65 -7.99
C ARG A 347 28.94 -2.35 -9.18
N ALA A 348 29.82 -1.35 -9.06
CA ALA A 348 30.78 -1.01 -10.10
C ALA A 348 31.67 -2.21 -10.50
N GLN A 349 32.01 -3.06 -9.52
CA GLN A 349 32.77 -4.29 -9.74
C GLN A 349 31.99 -5.30 -10.60
N ILE A 350 30.67 -5.41 -10.41
CA ILE A 350 29.81 -6.28 -11.24
C ILE A 350 29.77 -5.72 -12.66
N LEU A 351 29.50 -4.42 -12.83
CA LEU A 351 29.47 -3.81 -14.16
C LEU A 351 30.79 -4.02 -14.94
N SER A 352 31.93 -3.96 -14.24
CA SER A 352 33.23 -4.19 -14.84
C SER A 352 33.48 -5.65 -15.25
N SER A 353 32.77 -6.62 -14.66
CA SER A 353 33.00 -8.05 -14.85
C SER A 353 32.05 -8.72 -15.84
N VAL A 354 30.80 -8.24 -15.97
CA VAL A 354 29.79 -8.88 -16.84
C VAL A 354 29.62 -8.23 -18.21
N GLY A 355 30.25 -7.07 -18.44
CA GLY A 355 30.00 -6.26 -19.64
C GLY A 355 28.57 -5.69 -19.66
N VAL A 356 28.28 -4.78 -20.58
CA VAL A 356 26.94 -4.19 -20.75
C VAL A 356 26.28 -4.81 -21.98
N PRO A 357 24.99 -5.20 -21.93
CA PRO A 357 24.04 -5.10 -20.81
C PRO A 357 24.18 -6.23 -19.78
N VAL A 358 23.84 -5.93 -18.52
CA VAL A 358 23.81 -6.89 -17.40
C VAL A 358 22.68 -7.90 -17.63
N ALA A 359 23.02 -9.18 -17.82
CA ALA A 359 22.01 -10.23 -18.00
C ALA A 359 21.46 -10.71 -16.64
N PRO A 360 20.22 -11.21 -16.55
CA PRO A 360 19.69 -11.72 -15.30
C PRO A 360 20.43 -12.97 -14.82
N GLY A 361 20.91 -12.92 -13.58
CA GLY A 361 21.88 -13.89 -13.05
C GLY A 361 23.23 -13.87 -13.76
N SER A 362 23.63 -12.75 -14.40
CA SER A 362 25.01 -12.52 -14.80
C SER A 362 25.87 -12.27 -13.55
N ASN A 363 26.46 -13.37 -13.13
CA ASN A 363 27.59 -13.62 -12.25
C ASN A 363 27.92 -12.60 -11.13
N PRO A 364 27.46 -12.82 -9.88
CA PRO A 364 28.30 -12.53 -8.73
C PRO A 364 29.51 -13.48 -8.83
N ILE A 365 30.73 -13.04 -9.19
CA ILE A 365 31.83 -13.96 -9.60
C ILE A 365 32.07 -15.19 -8.68
N LEU A 366 31.65 -15.22 -7.42
CA LEU A 366 31.66 -16.41 -6.56
C LEU A 366 30.43 -16.33 -5.64
N VAL A 367 29.58 -17.37 -5.57
CA VAL A 367 28.32 -17.47 -4.80
C VAL A 367 28.53 -17.33 -3.27
N GLY A 368 28.98 -16.15 -2.83
CA GLY A 368 29.38 -15.90 -1.44
C GLY A 368 28.86 -14.60 -0.83
N ALA A 369 28.77 -13.50 -1.60
CA ALA A 369 28.21 -12.20 -1.15
C ALA A 369 28.08 -11.18 -2.30
N CYS A 370 27.20 -10.18 -2.15
CA CYS A 370 27.22 -8.96 -2.96
C CYS A 370 28.54 -8.18 -2.70
N PRO A 371 29.24 -7.65 -3.74
CA PRO A 371 30.48 -6.90 -3.53
C PRO A 371 30.31 -5.69 -2.61
N GLU A 372 31.35 -5.42 -1.82
CA GLU A 372 31.42 -4.19 -1.04
C GLU A 372 31.60 -2.98 -1.96
N GLY A 373 30.96 -1.89 -1.57
CA GLY A 373 30.95 -0.64 -2.33
C GLY A 373 29.55 -0.07 -2.42
N PRO A 374 29.45 1.22 -2.75
CA PRO A 374 28.17 1.85 -2.94
C PRO A 374 27.43 1.29 -4.15
N PRO A 375 26.09 1.22 -4.11
CA PRO A 375 25.29 0.96 -5.28
C PRO A 375 25.56 1.96 -6.39
N VAL A 376 25.41 1.50 -7.62
CA VAL A 376 25.42 2.30 -8.83
C VAL A 376 24.20 1.93 -9.65
N GLU A 377 23.53 2.92 -10.24
CA GLU A 377 22.42 2.64 -11.14
C GLU A 377 22.90 1.78 -12.32
N MET A 378 22.13 0.76 -12.67
CA MET A 378 22.41 -0.07 -13.83
C MET A 378 22.34 0.77 -15.12
N PRO A 379 23.13 0.43 -16.16
CA PRO A 379 23.14 1.16 -17.43
C PRO A 379 21.77 1.32 -18.09
N GLU A 380 21.69 2.29 -19.01
CA GLU A 380 20.50 2.53 -19.85
C GLU A 380 19.23 2.81 -19.03
N ARG A 381 19.35 3.67 -17.99
CA ARG A 381 18.26 3.99 -17.05
C ARG A 381 17.70 2.72 -16.38
N ALA A 382 18.60 1.85 -15.92
CA ALA A 382 18.28 0.54 -15.35
C ALA A 382 17.44 -0.36 -16.27
N ARG A 383 17.82 -0.49 -17.55
CA ARG A 383 17.09 -1.33 -18.52
C ARG A 383 16.85 -2.76 -18.04
N ALA A 384 17.81 -3.36 -17.33
CA ALA A 384 17.66 -4.73 -16.83
C ALA A 384 16.59 -4.86 -15.73
N GLN A 385 16.36 -3.81 -14.92
CA GLN A 385 15.24 -3.74 -13.99
C GLN A 385 13.91 -3.69 -14.76
N ALA A 386 13.85 -2.88 -15.82
CA ALA A 386 12.68 -2.76 -16.67
C ALA A 386 12.33 -4.08 -17.36
N ASP A 387 13.33 -4.78 -17.92
CA ASP A 387 13.15 -6.09 -18.53
C ASP A 387 12.56 -7.07 -17.47
N TYR A 388 13.08 -7.07 -16.22
CA TYR A 388 12.59 -7.90 -15.08
C TYR A 388 11.12 -7.66 -14.76
N ILE A 389 10.77 -6.41 -14.50
CA ILE A 389 9.42 -6.02 -14.15
C ILE A 389 8.44 -6.33 -15.30
N GLU A 390 8.84 -6.05 -16.55
CA GLU A 390 8.02 -6.34 -17.74
C GLU A 390 7.75 -7.85 -17.90
N GLY A 391 8.76 -8.70 -17.70
CA GLY A 391 8.58 -10.14 -17.79
C GLY A 391 7.62 -10.68 -16.74
N HIS A 392 7.80 -10.27 -15.47
CA HIS A 392 6.89 -10.67 -14.39
C HIS A 392 5.48 -10.16 -14.59
N TRP A 393 5.32 -8.92 -15.04
CA TRP A 393 4.01 -8.37 -15.38
C TRP A 393 3.30 -9.19 -16.46
N LYS A 394 4.01 -9.62 -17.52
CA LYS A 394 3.42 -10.47 -18.56
C LYS A 394 2.92 -11.81 -18.02
N HIS A 395 3.61 -12.40 -17.03
CA HIS A 395 3.12 -13.62 -16.37
C HIS A 395 1.89 -13.36 -15.49
N ILE A 396 1.86 -12.24 -14.75
CA ILE A 396 0.68 -11.80 -14.00
C ILE A 396 -0.51 -11.63 -14.96
N ASP A 397 -0.28 -10.95 -16.08
CA ASP A 397 -1.30 -10.65 -17.06
C ASP A 397 -1.83 -11.89 -17.79
N ALA A 398 -0.97 -12.87 -18.06
CA ALA A 398 -1.36 -14.12 -18.67
C ALA A 398 -2.15 -15.05 -17.72
N ARG A 399 -2.06 -14.84 -16.40
CA ARG A 399 -2.68 -15.69 -15.36
C ARG A 399 -3.81 -14.98 -14.61
N ARG A 400 -4.54 -14.10 -15.30
CA ARG A 400 -5.69 -13.37 -14.76
C ARG A 400 -6.75 -14.29 -14.13
N ASP A 401 -6.83 -15.55 -14.52
CA ASP A 401 -7.72 -16.56 -13.92
C ASP A 401 -7.39 -16.87 -12.44
N VAL A 402 -6.15 -16.63 -12.01
CA VAL A 402 -5.65 -16.86 -10.64
C VAL A 402 -5.29 -15.55 -9.94
N VAL A 403 -4.59 -14.64 -10.60
CA VAL A 403 -4.05 -13.40 -10.02
C VAL A 403 -4.78 -12.17 -10.58
N SER A 404 -5.22 -11.29 -9.69
CA SER A 404 -5.97 -10.08 -10.03
C SER A 404 -5.07 -8.86 -10.30
N GLY A 405 -3.78 -9.07 -10.57
CA GLY A 405 -2.80 -8.02 -10.84
C GLY A 405 -1.69 -7.91 -9.79
N GLY A 406 -0.96 -6.79 -9.82
CA GLY A 406 0.21 -6.62 -8.97
C GLY A 406 0.64 -5.17 -8.75
N LEU A 407 1.42 -5.00 -7.69
CA LEU A 407 2.03 -3.75 -7.24
C LEU A 407 3.54 -3.88 -7.41
N VAL A 408 4.11 -3.03 -8.26
CA VAL A 408 5.57 -2.96 -8.45
C VAL A 408 6.19 -2.32 -7.22
N PHE A 409 7.11 -3.03 -6.60
CA PHE A 409 7.99 -2.50 -5.56
C PHE A 409 9.22 -1.91 -6.26
N GLU A 410 9.38 -0.59 -6.36
CA GLU A 410 8.58 0.49 -5.74
C GLU A 410 8.51 1.75 -6.61
N TRP A 411 7.68 2.74 -6.27
CA TRP A 411 7.58 4.00 -7.04
C TRP A 411 8.90 4.77 -7.15
N GLN A 412 9.66 4.84 -6.07
CA GLN A 412 10.86 5.67 -5.93
C GLN A 412 11.87 5.02 -4.99
N ASP A 413 13.16 5.30 -5.15
CA ASP A 413 14.21 4.80 -4.23
C ASP A 413 13.95 5.19 -2.76
N GLU A 414 14.05 4.21 -1.88
CA GLU A 414 13.97 4.35 -0.42
C GLU A 414 15.36 4.44 0.24
N TYR A 415 16.05 5.56 0.06
CA TYR A 415 17.41 5.75 0.57
C TYR A 415 17.60 5.50 2.07
N PHE A 416 16.57 5.70 2.89
CA PHE A 416 16.65 5.43 4.34
C PHE A 416 16.93 3.95 4.67
N LYS A 417 16.64 3.03 3.75
CA LYS A 417 16.93 1.60 3.90
C LYS A 417 18.41 1.25 3.79
N ALA A 418 19.24 2.17 3.28
CA ALA A 418 20.69 2.00 3.27
C ALA A 418 21.35 2.15 4.67
N GLY A 419 20.56 2.34 5.73
CA GLY A 419 21.00 2.32 7.14
C GLY A 419 21.29 3.70 7.74
N ALA A 420 21.77 3.71 9.00
CA ALA A 420 21.92 4.88 9.88
C ALA A 420 22.72 6.07 9.30
N HIS A 421 23.40 5.88 8.17
CA HIS A 421 24.23 6.89 7.52
C HIS A 421 23.73 7.36 6.15
N ALA A 422 22.64 6.80 5.61
CA ALA A 422 21.84 7.51 4.59
C ALA A 422 21.30 8.85 5.14
N ASN A 423 21.20 8.91 6.47
CA ASN A 423 20.84 10.09 7.26
C ASN A 423 22.02 11.07 7.45
N HIS A 424 23.20 10.84 6.84
CA HIS A 424 24.24 11.85 6.65
C HIS A 424 24.18 12.45 5.22
N ILE A 425 23.01 13.01 4.91
CA ILE A 425 22.82 14.40 4.47
C ILE A 425 24.03 14.98 3.73
N GLU A 426 24.02 14.95 2.39
CA GLU A 426 24.46 16.06 1.50
C GLU A 426 24.46 15.70 0.01
N THR A 427 24.47 14.42 -0.37
CA THR A 427 24.69 14.02 -1.77
C THR A 427 23.63 13.05 -2.28
N ASP A 428 23.22 13.19 -3.54
CA ASP A 428 22.45 12.24 -4.36
C ASP A 428 23.23 10.96 -4.70
N VAL A 429 24.21 10.63 -3.86
CA VAL A 429 25.24 9.62 -4.12
C VAL A 429 25.15 8.55 -3.06
N TRP A 430 25.13 7.30 -3.52
CA TRP A 430 25.31 6.11 -2.72
C TRP A 430 26.69 6.18 -2.05
N THR A 431 26.75 6.40 -0.73
CA THR A 431 28.04 6.59 -0.03
C THR A 431 28.46 5.38 0.81
N GLN A 432 27.57 4.40 1.03
CA GLN A 432 27.87 3.21 1.84
C GLN A 432 27.40 1.92 1.18
N SER A 433 27.98 0.81 1.64
CA SER A 433 27.58 -0.53 1.26
C SER A 433 26.25 -0.88 1.95
N PRO A 434 25.15 -1.07 1.19
CA PRO A 434 23.86 -1.52 1.70
C PRO A 434 23.91 -3.01 2.03
N SER A 435 22.77 -3.69 2.05
CA SER A 435 22.67 -5.13 2.27
C SER A 435 23.75 -5.91 1.51
N LYS A 436 24.43 -6.80 2.23
CA LYS A 436 25.42 -7.72 1.65
C LYS A 436 24.77 -8.94 1.00
N ALA A 437 23.44 -9.06 1.07
CA ALA A 437 22.72 -10.17 0.50
C ALA A 437 22.82 -10.14 -1.04
N SER A 438 23.32 -11.23 -1.60
CA SER A 438 23.29 -11.47 -3.05
C SER A 438 21.98 -12.13 -3.44
N SER A 439 21.49 -11.83 -4.64
CA SER A 439 20.34 -12.51 -5.23
C SER A 439 20.64 -12.85 -6.69
N GLU A 440 20.65 -14.14 -7.02
CA GLU A 440 20.82 -14.60 -8.41
C GLU A 440 19.59 -14.33 -9.27
N ALA A 441 18.43 -14.10 -8.63
CA ALA A 441 17.20 -13.74 -9.33
C ALA A 441 17.29 -12.30 -9.89
N PHE A 442 18.00 -11.42 -9.21
CA PHE A 442 18.05 -10.01 -9.57
C PHE A 442 19.05 -9.72 -10.69
N PRO A 443 18.70 -8.82 -11.63
CA PRO A 443 19.60 -8.42 -12.70
C PRO A 443 20.91 -7.82 -12.16
N GLY A 444 20.83 -6.98 -11.11
CA GLY A 444 22.00 -6.35 -10.50
C GLY A 444 22.81 -7.26 -9.56
N GLY A 445 22.33 -8.47 -9.25
CA GLY A 445 23.01 -9.46 -8.40
C GLY A 445 22.99 -9.18 -6.88
N CYS A 446 22.52 -8.00 -6.45
CA CYS A 446 22.52 -7.54 -5.06
C CYS A 446 21.11 -7.20 -4.58
N TRP A 447 20.80 -7.47 -3.32
CA TRP A 447 19.57 -7.05 -2.65
C TRP A 447 19.71 -5.60 -2.16
N ASP A 448 19.86 -4.68 -3.09
CA ASP A 448 19.92 -3.24 -2.80
C ASP A 448 18.49 -2.73 -2.54
N GLU A 449 17.97 -2.94 -1.33
CA GLU A 449 16.58 -2.65 -0.95
C GLU A 449 16.21 -1.18 -1.17
N GLU A 450 17.15 -0.29 -0.94
CA GLU A 450 17.05 1.15 -1.16
C GLU A 450 16.95 1.56 -2.64
N GLY A 451 17.24 0.64 -3.57
CA GLY A 451 17.35 0.90 -5.01
C GLY A 451 16.21 0.32 -5.84
N PHE A 452 15.09 -0.07 -5.25
CA PHE A 452 13.97 -0.72 -5.96
C PHE A 452 13.13 0.24 -6.80
N GLY A 453 13.31 1.55 -6.65
CA GLY A 453 12.50 2.55 -7.34
C GLY A 453 12.44 2.37 -8.85
N ILE A 454 11.26 2.54 -9.45
CA ILE A 454 11.13 2.82 -10.89
C ILE A 454 11.44 4.29 -11.21
N HIS A 455 11.64 5.11 -10.18
CA HIS A 455 12.23 6.45 -10.25
C HIS A 455 13.48 6.53 -9.38
N GLY A 456 14.56 7.07 -9.94
CA GLY A 456 15.67 7.57 -9.14
C GLY A 456 15.27 8.87 -8.45
N VAL A 457 15.63 9.03 -7.18
CA VAL A 457 15.37 10.25 -6.41
C VAL A 457 16.65 11.09 -6.35
N LYS A 458 16.54 12.38 -6.67
CA LYS A 458 17.66 13.33 -6.62
C LYS A 458 17.38 14.43 -5.60
N ASN A 459 18.36 14.67 -4.74
CA ASN A 459 18.31 15.78 -3.80
C ASN A 459 18.50 17.10 -4.58
N THR A 460 17.42 17.87 -4.72
CA THR A 460 17.44 19.17 -5.41
C THR A 460 17.74 20.34 -4.46
N ARG A 461 17.92 20.07 -3.15
CA ARG A 461 17.96 21.07 -2.08
C ARG A 461 19.36 21.57 -1.70
N GLY A 462 20.43 21.03 -2.31
CA GLY A 462 21.78 21.62 -2.20
C GLY A 462 22.36 21.73 -0.79
N GLY A 463 22.20 20.71 0.06
CA GLY A 463 23.05 20.53 1.25
C GLY A 463 22.62 21.22 2.56
N LYS A 464 21.35 21.57 2.77
CA LYS A 464 20.82 21.83 4.13
C LYS A 464 19.54 21.05 4.40
N TYR A 465 19.55 20.34 5.53
CA TYR A 465 18.46 19.49 6.00
C TYR A 465 17.38 20.34 6.69
N PHE A 466 16.11 20.07 6.38
CA PHE A 466 14.93 20.69 6.99
C PHE A 466 14.91 22.24 7.12
N PRO A 467 15.15 23.03 6.06
CA PRO A 467 14.63 24.40 6.09
C PRO A 467 13.10 24.31 6.07
N SER A 468 12.42 25.08 6.90
CA SER A 468 10.97 25.25 6.86
C SER A 468 10.49 25.50 5.43
N GLY A 469 9.86 24.51 4.78
CA GLY A 469 9.53 24.58 3.35
C GLY A 469 9.00 23.27 2.75
N SER A 470 8.76 23.31 1.44
CA SER A 470 8.22 22.21 0.61
C SER A 470 9.26 21.08 0.42
N PHE A 471 8.87 19.82 0.64
CA PHE A 471 9.69 18.65 0.37
C PHE A 471 9.47 18.19 -1.08
N THR A 472 10.26 18.69 -2.04
CA THR A 472 10.18 18.22 -3.43
C THR A 472 11.54 17.74 -3.90
N ASP A 473 11.82 16.45 -3.70
CA ASP A 473 12.95 15.81 -4.38
C ASP A 473 12.61 15.56 -5.85
N GLY A 474 13.61 15.66 -6.71
CA GLY A 474 13.45 15.41 -8.13
C GLY A 474 13.32 13.91 -8.38
N ARG A 475 12.28 13.46 -9.08
CA ARG A 475 12.13 12.06 -9.50
C ARG A 475 12.38 11.92 -10.99
N THR A 476 13.38 11.11 -11.32
CA THR A 476 13.75 10.81 -12.71
C THR A 476 13.24 9.42 -13.07
N PRO A 477 12.34 9.28 -14.06
CA PRO A 477 11.83 7.98 -14.46
C PRO A 477 12.95 7.09 -15.02
N ARG A 478 12.96 5.82 -14.60
CA ARG A 478 13.81 4.77 -15.19
C ARG A 478 13.10 4.10 -16.37
N ALA A 479 13.81 3.21 -17.07
CA ALA A 479 13.25 2.50 -18.22
C ALA A 479 11.97 1.72 -17.86
N ALA A 480 11.83 1.25 -16.61
CA ALA A 480 10.65 0.52 -16.14
C ALA A 480 9.36 1.37 -16.26
N PHE A 481 9.42 2.67 -15.99
CA PHE A 481 8.28 3.59 -16.15
C PHE A 481 7.76 3.56 -17.59
N ASP A 482 8.66 3.72 -18.57
CA ASP A 482 8.30 3.78 -19.98
C ASP A 482 7.72 2.44 -20.47
N ARG A 483 8.27 1.31 -20.00
CA ARG A 483 7.76 -0.04 -20.33
C ARG A 483 6.37 -0.29 -19.76
N LEU A 484 6.18 -0.02 -18.47
CA LEU A 484 4.90 -0.20 -17.81
C LEU A 484 3.83 0.72 -18.38
N LYS A 485 4.18 1.97 -18.71
CA LYS A 485 3.27 2.89 -19.40
C LYS A 485 2.68 2.27 -20.67
N VAL A 486 3.54 1.71 -21.53
CA VAL A 486 3.07 1.04 -22.76
C VAL A 486 2.13 -0.13 -22.43
N LEU A 487 2.47 -0.95 -21.44
CA LEU A 487 1.67 -2.14 -21.08
C LEU A 487 0.34 -1.80 -20.40
N TRP A 488 0.31 -0.75 -19.57
CA TRP A 488 -0.85 -0.42 -18.73
C TRP A 488 -1.82 0.56 -19.40
N THR A 489 -1.38 1.28 -20.43
CA THR A 489 -2.22 2.16 -21.24
C THR A 489 -2.65 1.55 -22.58
N ALA A 490 -2.15 0.35 -22.92
CA ALA A 490 -2.68 -0.41 -24.05
C ALA A 490 -4.11 -0.86 -23.74
N GLU A 491 -5.07 -0.38 -24.54
CA GLU A 491 -6.49 -0.77 -24.47
C GLU A 491 -6.75 -2.17 -25.02
#